data_AF-A0A2T2N8Z0-F1
#
_entry.id   AF-A0A2T2N8Z0-F1
#
_cell.length_a   1.000
_cell.length_b   1.000
_cell.length_c   1.000
_cell.angle_alpha   90.00
_cell.angle_beta   90.00
_cell.angle_gamma   90.00
#
_symmetry.space_group_name_H-M   'P 1'
#
loop_
_entity.id
_entity.type
_entity.pdbx_description
1 polymer ?
#
loop_
_entity_poly.entity_id
_entity_poly.type
_entity_poly.pdbx_seq_one_letter_code
_entity_poly.pdbx_strand_id
1 'polypeptide(L)'
;MAYDRILKLTVIPAISLFIFSLVATVLTAHAWIITDWLSARWIPIMKIDDDGELWKDDVVIEYTTPSTDSTIVSGTLGLAAGVVGWLAWAHLRAPGLDVAYQKNRIVFWTIASCVTSGAVVASAIASIILHFTGRGDDEYGCKSGIFRNNTARFTNMWCTREIAACGFLKDHVNAVEQDGRVYPGIACSETTAVKWMQILLAVNALVLGVMFASQARQRMRLIKL
;
A
#
# COMPACT_ATOMS: atom_id res chain seq x y z
N MET A 1 29.77 16.50 -15.62
CA MET A 1 29.59 17.58 -14.60
C MET A 1 28.17 17.66 -14.01
N ALA A 2 27.12 17.99 -14.77
CA ALA A 2 25.74 18.00 -14.24
C ALA A 2 25.12 16.59 -14.16
N TYR A 3 25.32 15.76 -15.19
CA TYR A 3 24.80 14.38 -15.23
C TYR A 3 25.39 13.51 -14.12
N ASP A 4 26.69 13.67 -13.80
CA ASP A 4 27.37 12.92 -12.74
C ASP A 4 26.82 13.25 -11.37
N ARG A 5 26.45 14.51 -11.13
CA ARG A 5 25.83 14.92 -9.86
C ARG A 5 24.46 14.28 -9.71
N ILE A 6 23.64 14.32 -10.76
CA ILE A 6 22.31 13.69 -10.75
C ILE A 6 22.44 12.18 -10.54
N LEU A 7 23.35 11.53 -11.27
CA LEU A 7 23.60 10.09 -11.10
C LEU A 7 24.14 9.75 -9.72
N LYS A 8 25.02 10.56 -9.12
CA LYS A 8 25.45 10.30 -7.73
C LYS A 8 24.29 10.43 -6.74
N LEU A 9 23.36 11.36 -6.99
CA LEU A 9 22.21 11.57 -6.12
C LEU A 9 21.09 10.53 -6.31
N THR A 10 20.97 9.87 -7.47
CA THR A 10 19.92 8.85 -7.71
C THR A 10 20.04 7.62 -6.81
N VAL A 11 21.20 7.37 -6.20
CA VAL A 11 21.38 6.26 -5.25
C VAL A 11 20.51 6.44 -4.00
N ILE A 12 20.28 7.69 -3.57
CA ILE A 12 19.50 8.00 -2.37
C ILE A 12 18.05 7.54 -2.54
N PRO A 13 17.28 8.01 -3.55
CA PRO A 13 15.92 7.53 -3.73
C PRO A 13 15.84 6.04 -4.05
N ALA A 14 16.85 5.44 -4.70
CA ALA A 14 16.87 3.99 -4.95
C ALA A 14 16.94 3.18 -3.63
N ILE A 15 17.87 3.52 -2.74
CA ILE A 15 18.02 2.88 -1.42
C ILE A 15 16.80 3.17 -0.56
N SER A 16 16.35 4.43 -0.50
CA SER A 16 15.16 4.81 0.26
C SER A 16 13.91 4.07 -0.24
N LEU A 17 13.77 3.89 -1.56
CA LEU A 17 12.63 3.16 -2.12
C LEU A 17 12.67 1.70 -1.69
N PHE A 18 13.85 1.07 -1.70
CA PHE A 18 14.02 -0.30 -1.21
C PHE A 18 13.64 -0.42 0.27
N ILE A 19 14.18 0.45 1.12
CA ILE A 19 13.91 0.43 2.57
C ILE A 19 12.43 0.68 2.85
N PHE A 20 11.84 1.72 2.24
CA PHE A 20 10.42 2.01 2.45
C PHE A 20 9.52 0.89 1.95
N SER A 21 9.89 0.23 0.84
CA SER A 21 9.13 -0.91 0.34
C SER A 21 9.21 -2.09 1.29
N LEU A 22 10.39 -2.36 1.88
CA LEU A 22 10.56 -3.39 2.89
C LEU A 22 9.69 -3.11 4.12
N VAL A 23 9.76 -1.87 4.65
CA VAL A 23 8.96 -1.44 5.79
C VAL A 23 7.46 -1.53 5.47
N ALA A 24 7.03 -1.09 4.29
CA ALA A 24 5.64 -1.17 3.86
C ALA A 24 5.15 -2.61 3.76
N THR A 25 5.97 -3.53 3.23
CA THR A 25 5.63 -4.97 3.16
C THR A 25 5.50 -5.57 4.55
N VAL A 26 6.43 -5.27 5.46
CA VAL A 26 6.37 -5.76 6.85
C VAL A 26 5.14 -5.22 7.58
N LEU A 27 4.88 -3.91 7.48
CA LEU A 27 3.70 -3.28 8.07
C LEU A 27 2.40 -3.86 7.49
N THR A 28 2.35 -4.11 6.18
CA THR A 28 1.16 -4.69 5.53
C THR A 28 0.92 -6.11 6.03
N ALA A 29 1.98 -6.92 6.16
CA ALA A 29 1.87 -8.28 6.69
C ALA A 29 1.43 -8.27 8.16
N HIS A 30 1.99 -7.36 8.97
CA HIS A 30 1.64 -7.25 10.38
C HIS A 30 0.19 -6.78 10.57
N ALA A 31 -0.23 -5.76 9.83
CA ALA A 31 -1.61 -5.27 9.82
C ALA A 31 -2.58 -6.39 9.38
N TRP A 32 -2.21 -7.17 8.36
CA TRP A 32 -3.00 -8.31 7.90
C TRP A 32 -3.15 -9.38 8.99
N ILE A 33 -2.07 -9.71 9.70
CA ILE A 33 -2.10 -10.66 10.82
C ILE A 33 -3.03 -10.14 11.93
N ILE A 34 -2.89 -8.87 12.32
CA ILE A 34 -3.72 -8.29 13.37
C ILE A 34 -5.19 -8.29 12.98
N THR A 35 -5.54 -7.84 11.79
CA THR A 35 -6.95 -7.72 11.38
C THR A 35 -7.59 -9.09 11.16
N ASP A 36 -6.85 -10.05 10.59
CA ASP A 36 -7.46 -11.31 10.18
C ASP A 36 -7.50 -12.35 11.29
N TRP A 37 -6.49 -12.35 12.16
CA TRP A 37 -6.29 -13.42 13.15
C TRP A 37 -6.50 -12.94 14.58
N LEU A 38 -6.10 -11.69 14.88
CA LEU A 38 -6.06 -11.22 16.26
C LEU A 38 -7.25 -10.34 16.65
N SER A 39 -7.89 -9.62 15.72
CA SER A 39 -9.13 -8.88 16.01
C SER A 39 -10.36 -9.78 15.94
N ALA A 40 -11.40 -9.40 16.68
CA ALA A 40 -12.69 -10.09 16.66
C ALA A 40 -13.36 -9.87 15.31
N ARG A 41 -13.58 -10.94 14.55
CA ARG A 41 -14.39 -10.90 13.33
C ARG A 41 -15.88 -11.00 13.60
N TRP A 42 -16.24 -11.59 14.74
CA TRP A 42 -17.61 -11.79 15.20
C TRP A 42 -17.80 -10.95 16.45
N ILE A 43 -18.62 -9.90 16.34
CA ILE A 43 -18.84 -8.95 17.43
C ILE A 43 -20.33 -8.97 17.78
N PRO A 44 -20.69 -9.48 18.97
CA PRO A 44 -22.07 -9.45 19.41
C PRO A 44 -22.46 -8.03 19.80
N ILE A 45 -23.49 -7.49 19.17
CA ILE A 45 -24.06 -6.17 19.47
C ILE A 45 -25.53 -6.33 19.82
N MET A 46 -26.00 -5.59 20.82
CA MET A 46 -27.43 -5.50 21.11
C MET A 46 -28.06 -4.44 20.22
N LYS A 47 -29.03 -4.82 19.38
CA LYS A 47 -29.82 -3.91 18.55
C LYS A 47 -31.26 -3.90 19.03
N ILE A 48 -31.94 -2.78 18.77
CA ILE A 48 -33.38 -2.62 19.01
C ILE A 48 -34.06 -2.82 17.65
N ASP A 49 -35.03 -3.74 17.57
CA ASP A 49 -35.85 -3.94 16.37
C ASP A 49 -36.85 -2.77 16.19
N ASP A 50 -37.49 -2.67 15.04
CA ASP A 50 -38.48 -1.61 14.76
C ASP A 50 -39.66 -1.63 15.76
N ASP A 51 -39.93 -2.80 16.35
CA ASP A 51 -40.94 -3.01 17.39
C ASP A 51 -40.45 -2.67 18.81
N GLY A 52 -39.20 -2.20 18.97
CA GLY A 52 -38.60 -1.82 20.25
C GLY A 52 -38.00 -2.99 21.04
N GLU A 53 -38.01 -4.21 20.52
CA GLU A 53 -37.43 -5.38 21.18
C GLU A 53 -35.90 -5.42 21.04
N LEU A 54 -35.21 -5.67 22.15
CA LEU A 54 -33.76 -5.89 22.17
C LEU A 54 -33.45 -7.30 21.65
N TRP A 55 -32.61 -7.37 20.63
CA TRP A 55 -32.09 -8.63 20.10
C TRP A 55 -30.56 -8.57 19.93
N LYS A 56 -29.93 -9.73 20.04
CA LYS A 56 -28.49 -9.88 19.85
C LYS A 56 -28.19 -10.10 18.37
N ASP A 57 -27.49 -9.15 17.77
CA ASP A 57 -26.98 -9.21 16.41
C ASP A 57 -25.51 -9.61 16.43
N ASP A 58 -25.16 -10.71 15.77
CA ASP A 58 -23.77 -11.08 15.58
C ASP A 58 -23.25 -10.36 14.33
N VAL A 59 -22.42 -9.33 14.51
CA VAL A 59 -21.85 -8.60 13.38
C VAL A 59 -20.57 -9.27 12.92
N VAL A 60 -20.50 -9.59 11.63
CA VAL A 60 -19.36 -10.21 10.97
C VAL A 60 -18.64 -9.17 10.13
N ILE A 61 -17.34 -9.00 10.34
CA ILE A 61 -16.51 -8.10 9.52
C ILE A 61 -15.77 -8.90 8.46
N GLU A 62 -16.07 -8.62 7.20
CA GLU A 62 -15.37 -9.16 6.03
C GLU A 62 -14.52 -8.07 5.35
N TYR A 63 -13.21 -8.28 5.32
CA TYR A 63 -12.30 -7.33 4.71
C TYR A 63 -12.26 -7.48 3.18
N THR A 64 -12.43 -6.37 2.48
CA THR A 64 -12.26 -6.30 1.03
C THR A 64 -10.82 -6.57 0.62
N THR A 65 -10.61 -7.54 -0.25
CA THR A 65 -9.28 -7.98 -0.71
C THR A 65 -8.58 -7.02 -1.67
N PRO A 66 -9.25 -6.32 -2.62
CA PRO A 66 -8.52 -5.61 -3.68
C PRO A 66 -7.58 -4.50 -3.18
N SER A 67 -7.98 -3.79 -2.11
CA SER A 67 -7.14 -2.76 -1.47
C SER A 67 -5.88 -3.35 -0.84
N THR A 68 -5.97 -4.57 -0.31
CA THR A 68 -4.85 -5.27 0.35
C THR A 68 -3.93 -5.90 -0.68
N ASP A 69 -4.49 -6.53 -1.71
CA ASP A 69 -3.74 -7.14 -2.81
C ASP A 69 -2.89 -6.09 -3.54
N SER A 70 -3.48 -4.94 -3.86
CA SER A 70 -2.76 -3.82 -4.49
C SER A 70 -1.66 -3.23 -3.61
N THR A 71 -1.84 -3.20 -2.29
CA THR A 71 -0.82 -2.77 -1.32
C THR A 71 0.37 -3.74 -1.29
N ILE A 72 0.10 -5.05 -1.30
CA ILE A 72 1.14 -6.10 -1.37
C ILE A 72 1.90 -6.01 -2.70
N VAL A 73 1.19 -5.87 -3.81
CA VAL A 73 1.78 -5.69 -5.15
C VAL A 73 2.66 -4.44 -5.18
N SER A 74 2.21 -3.32 -4.61
CA SER A 74 3.03 -2.10 -4.56
C SER A 74 4.32 -2.27 -3.74
N GLY A 75 4.25 -2.91 -2.57
CA GLY A 75 5.45 -3.19 -1.76
C GLY A 75 6.45 -4.10 -2.49
N THR A 76 5.96 -5.18 -3.11
CA THR A 76 6.82 -6.13 -3.84
C THR A 76 7.43 -5.52 -5.10
N LEU A 77 6.65 -4.78 -5.90
CA LEU A 77 7.18 -4.02 -7.04
C LEU A 77 8.15 -2.93 -6.58
N GLY A 78 7.90 -2.31 -5.43
CA GLY A 78 8.77 -1.31 -4.82
C GLY A 78 10.14 -1.86 -4.47
N LEU A 79 10.20 -3.06 -3.88
CA LEU A 79 11.45 -3.78 -3.62
C LEU A 79 12.21 -4.06 -4.91
N ALA A 80 11.53 -4.60 -5.93
CA ALA A 80 12.13 -4.88 -7.23
C ALA A 80 12.65 -3.60 -7.90
N ALA A 81 11.88 -2.51 -7.88
CA ALA A 81 12.27 -1.21 -8.43
C ALA A 81 13.47 -0.60 -7.69
N GLY A 82 13.54 -0.75 -6.36
CA GLY A 82 14.71 -0.34 -5.56
C GLY A 82 15.98 -1.07 -5.98
N VAL A 83 15.91 -2.40 -6.15
CA VAL A 83 17.04 -3.21 -6.63
C VAL A 83 17.44 -2.84 -8.05
N VAL A 84 16.47 -2.73 -8.96
CA VAL A 84 16.73 -2.33 -10.36
C VAL A 84 17.34 -0.92 -10.42
N GLY A 85 16.84 0.01 -9.61
CA GLY A 85 17.38 1.37 -9.51
C GLY A 85 18.82 1.39 -9.01
N TRP A 86 19.16 0.56 -8.01
CA TRP A 86 20.56 0.38 -7.59
C TRP A 86 21.41 -0.18 -8.73
N LEU A 87 21.01 -1.29 -9.35
CA LEU A 87 21.77 -1.90 -10.44
C LEU A 87 21.97 -0.93 -11.61
N ALA A 88 20.94 -0.17 -11.96
CA ALA A 88 21.01 0.89 -12.96
C ALA A 88 22.02 1.96 -12.57
N TRP A 89 21.99 2.44 -11.32
CA TRP A 89 22.98 3.38 -10.81
C TRP A 89 24.42 2.84 -10.93
N ALA A 90 24.66 1.60 -10.51
CA ALA A 90 25.97 0.96 -10.55
C ALA A 90 26.50 0.82 -11.98
N HIS A 91 25.64 0.39 -12.91
CA HIS A 91 26.02 0.20 -14.30
C HIS A 91 26.15 1.51 -15.07
N LEU A 92 25.32 2.51 -14.80
CA LEU A 92 25.35 3.80 -15.49
C LEU A 92 26.55 4.68 -15.08
N ARG A 93 27.17 4.38 -13.93
CA ARG A 93 28.37 5.07 -13.42
C ARG A 93 29.68 4.49 -13.96
N ALA A 94 29.66 3.33 -14.60
CA ALA A 94 30.88 2.69 -15.06
C ALA A 94 31.67 3.60 -16.02
N PRO A 95 33.02 3.69 -15.88
CA PRO A 95 33.84 4.52 -16.76
C PRO A 95 33.77 4.00 -18.20
N GLY A 96 33.84 4.92 -19.17
CA GLY A 96 33.78 4.57 -20.60
C GLY A 96 32.37 4.19 -21.09
N LEU A 97 31.31 4.59 -20.38
CA LEU A 97 29.94 4.37 -20.86
C LEU A 97 29.51 5.37 -21.95
N ASP A 98 30.23 6.47 -22.13
CA ASP A 98 29.86 7.54 -23.08
C ASP A 98 30.21 7.21 -24.55
N VAL A 99 30.75 6.03 -24.84
CA VAL A 99 30.97 5.54 -26.21
C VAL A 99 29.68 4.98 -26.84
N ALA A 100 29.52 5.22 -28.15
CA ALA A 100 28.34 4.81 -28.92
C ALA A 100 28.00 3.31 -28.81
N TYR A 101 28.99 2.44 -28.64
CA TYR A 101 28.79 0.99 -28.47
C TYR A 101 28.00 0.63 -27.19
N GLN A 102 28.07 1.46 -26.14
CA GLN A 102 27.36 1.22 -24.87
C GLN A 102 25.93 1.78 -24.85
N LYS A 103 25.46 2.40 -25.95
CA LYS A 103 24.15 3.05 -26.04
C LYS A 103 22.99 2.14 -25.62
N ASN A 104 22.98 0.89 -26.06
CA ASN A 104 21.91 -0.06 -25.73
C ASN A 104 21.85 -0.34 -24.23
N ARG A 105 23.00 -0.43 -23.56
CA ARG A 105 23.09 -0.65 -22.11
C ARG A 105 22.56 0.55 -21.34
N ILE A 106 22.87 1.77 -21.77
CA ILE A 106 22.35 3.01 -21.17
C ILE A 106 20.83 3.06 -21.27
N VAL A 107 20.31 2.78 -22.47
CA VAL A 107 18.88 2.78 -22.76
C VAL A 107 18.16 1.73 -21.92
N PHE A 108 18.69 0.50 -21.88
CA PHE A 108 18.12 -0.58 -21.08
C PHE A 108 17.98 -0.20 -19.60
N TRP A 109 19.07 0.23 -18.94
CA TRP A 109 19.03 0.53 -17.51
C TRP A 109 18.17 1.74 -17.18
N THR A 110 18.12 2.74 -18.06
CA THR A 110 17.22 3.88 -17.91
C THR A 110 15.76 3.45 -18.03
N ILE A 111 15.41 2.74 -19.10
CA ILE A 111 14.02 2.31 -19.35
C ILE A 111 13.57 1.35 -18.25
N ALA A 112 14.39 0.37 -17.88
CA ALA A 112 14.09 -0.57 -16.80
C ALA A 112 13.77 0.17 -15.49
N SER A 113 14.58 1.18 -15.13
CA SER A 113 14.33 1.99 -13.92
C SER A 113 13.04 2.79 -14.02
N CYS A 114 12.78 3.45 -15.16
CA CYS A 114 11.56 4.22 -15.36
C CYS A 114 10.29 3.35 -15.35
N VAL A 115 10.33 2.19 -16.01
CA VAL A 115 9.19 1.26 -16.09
C VAL A 115 8.89 0.66 -14.72
N THR A 116 9.92 0.18 -14.02
CA THR A 116 9.73 -0.39 -12.68
C THR A 116 9.26 0.67 -11.69
N SER A 117 9.82 1.88 -11.70
CA SER A 117 9.29 2.99 -10.87
C SER A 117 7.85 3.35 -11.24
N GLY A 118 7.51 3.36 -12.53
CA GLY A 118 6.14 3.64 -12.99
C GLY A 118 5.13 2.60 -12.51
N ALA A 119 5.53 1.32 -12.50
CA ALA A 119 4.70 0.23 -11.98
C ALA A 119 4.43 0.37 -10.47
N VAL A 120 5.43 0.82 -9.69
CA VAL A 120 5.27 1.12 -8.25
C VAL A 120 4.27 2.25 -8.06
N VAL A 121 4.41 3.33 -8.82
CA VAL A 121 3.48 4.48 -8.75
C VAL A 121 2.05 4.05 -9.08
N ALA A 122 1.87 3.30 -10.17
CA ALA A 122 0.54 2.83 -10.58
C ALA A 122 -0.12 1.94 -9.52
N SER A 123 0.63 0.98 -8.96
CA SER A 123 0.12 0.07 -7.92
C SER A 123 -0.15 0.78 -6.59
N ALA A 124 0.71 1.71 -6.17
CA ALA A 124 0.51 2.51 -4.97
C ALA A 124 -0.75 3.41 -5.09
N ILE A 125 -0.92 4.07 -6.25
CA ILE A 125 -2.12 4.88 -6.52
C ILE A 125 -3.36 3.99 -6.57
N ALA A 126 -3.28 2.81 -7.19
CA ALA A 126 -4.40 1.86 -7.22
C ALA A 126 -4.83 1.43 -5.80
N SER A 127 -3.87 1.16 -4.90
CA SER A 127 -4.17 0.88 -3.49
C SER A 127 -4.93 2.02 -2.82
N ILE A 128 -4.48 3.27 -3.01
CA ILE A 128 -5.16 4.46 -2.44
C ILE A 128 -6.56 4.64 -3.03
N ILE A 129 -6.72 4.51 -4.35
CA ILE A 129 -8.03 4.63 -5.01
C ILE A 129 -8.96 3.54 -4.48
N LEU A 130 -8.53 2.28 -4.46
CA LEU A 130 -9.34 1.15 -3.98
C LEU A 130 -9.70 1.28 -2.50
N HIS A 131 -8.83 1.88 -1.70
CA HIS A 131 -9.13 2.19 -0.31
C HIS A 131 -10.34 3.15 -0.19
N PHE A 132 -10.39 4.20 -1.01
CA PHE A 132 -11.50 5.17 -0.98
C PHE A 132 -12.76 4.70 -1.73
N THR A 133 -12.62 3.99 -2.85
CA THR A 133 -13.76 3.47 -3.62
C THR A 133 -14.39 2.25 -2.98
N GLY A 134 -13.66 1.56 -2.10
CA GLY A 134 -14.17 0.47 -1.27
C GLY A 134 -15.03 0.93 -0.08
N ARG A 135 -15.18 2.24 0.16
CA ARG A 135 -16.04 2.78 1.21
C ARG A 135 -17.51 2.53 0.87
N GLY A 136 -18.25 1.96 1.82
CA GLY A 136 -19.69 1.80 1.72
C GLY A 136 -20.47 2.97 2.31
N ASP A 137 -21.78 2.81 2.32
CA ASP A 137 -22.79 3.81 2.63
C ASP A 137 -23.30 3.74 4.08
N ASP A 138 -22.88 2.75 4.87
CA ASP A 138 -23.27 2.68 6.27
C ASP A 138 -22.55 3.74 7.15
N GLU A 139 -23.01 3.88 8.39
CA GLU A 139 -22.50 4.86 9.36
C GLU A 139 -21.01 4.68 9.69
N TYR A 140 -20.48 3.47 9.51
CA TYR A 140 -19.06 3.14 9.74
C TYR A 140 -18.23 3.23 8.45
N GLY A 141 -18.85 3.50 7.29
CA GLY A 141 -18.21 3.54 5.97
C GLY A 141 -17.99 2.16 5.34
N CYS A 142 -18.66 1.13 5.83
CA CYS A 142 -18.71 -0.22 5.24
C CYS A 142 -19.98 -0.40 4.41
N LYS A 143 -20.04 -1.51 3.66
CA LYS A 143 -21.29 -1.99 3.07
C LYS A 143 -21.86 -3.03 4.02
N SER A 144 -23.08 -2.85 4.49
CA SER A 144 -23.73 -3.78 5.41
C SER A 144 -24.84 -4.56 4.73
N GLY A 145 -24.89 -5.88 4.94
CA GLY A 145 -26.00 -6.74 4.53
C GLY A 145 -26.50 -7.55 5.71
N ILE A 146 -27.80 -7.45 6.00
CA ILE A 146 -28.44 -8.26 7.04
C ILE A 146 -28.78 -9.61 6.42
N PHE A 147 -28.24 -10.68 7.00
CA PHE A 147 -28.58 -12.04 6.65
C PHE A 147 -29.47 -12.63 7.75
N ARG A 148 -30.60 -13.19 7.32
CA ARG A 148 -31.54 -13.87 8.20
C ARG A 148 -31.59 -15.34 7.80
N ASN A 149 -31.08 -16.20 8.66
CA ASN A 149 -31.38 -17.62 8.59
C ASN A 149 -32.53 -17.93 9.56
N ASN A 150 -33.21 -19.08 9.39
CA ASN A 150 -34.38 -19.46 10.18
C ASN A 150 -34.14 -19.49 11.71
N THR A 151 -32.88 -19.49 12.16
CA THR A 151 -32.49 -19.58 13.57
C THR A 151 -31.65 -18.39 14.08
N ALA A 152 -31.13 -17.51 13.21
CA ALA A 152 -30.27 -16.40 13.62
C ALA A 152 -30.30 -15.24 12.61
N ARG A 153 -30.22 -14.02 13.13
CA ARG A 153 -29.96 -12.79 12.37
C ARG A 153 -28.51 -12.38 12.60
N PHE A 154 -27.78 -12.11 11.54
CA PHE A 154 -26.41 -11.59 11.61
C PHE A 154 -26.22 -10.52 10.54
N THR A 155 -25.45 -9.48 10.87
CA THR A 155 -25.09 -8.42 9.93
C THR A 155 -23.69 -8.68 9.40
N ASN A 156 -23.53 -8.80 8.09
CA ASN A 156 -22.20 -8.86 7.47
C ASN A 156 -21.79 -7.46 7.00
N MET A 157 -20.59 -7.03 7.37
CA MET A 157 -20.01 -5.74 7.00
C MET A 157 -18.80 -5.95 6.11
N TRP A 158 -18.88 -5.48 4.87
CA TRP A 158 -17.78 -5.47 3.92
C TRP A 158 -17.05 -4.13 3.97
N CYS A 159 -15.85 -4.13 4.52
CA CYS A 159 -15.07 -2.93 4.80
C CYS A 159 -13.66 -3.03 4.21
N THR A 160 -12.98 -1.90 4.03
CA THR A 160 -11.51 -1.94 4.02
C THR A 160 -10.97 -2.11 5.45
N ARG A 161 -9.75 -2.62 5.59
CA ARG A 161 -9.14 -2.89 6.91
C ARG A 161 -9.08 -1.67 7.83
N GLU A 162 -8.69 -0.52 7.29
CA GLU A 162 -8.66 0.73 8.06
C GLU A 162 -10.07 1.20 8.43
N ILE A 163 -11.05 1.12 7.52
CA ILE A 163 -12.42 1.55 7.81
C ILE A 163 -13.03 0.71 8.95
N ALA A 164 -12.85 -0.61 8.89
CA ALA A 164 -13.29 -1.49 9.96
C ALA A 164 -12.55 -1.24 11.28
N ALA A 165 -11.23 -1.07 11.25
CA ALA A 165 -10.41 -0.88 12.45
C ALA A 165 -10.62 0.49 13.11
N CYS A 166 -10.70 1.56 12.33
CA CYS A 166 -10.80 2.93 12.81
C CYS A 166 -12.24 3.44 12.99
N GLY A 167 -13.21 2.82 12.31
CA GLY A 167 -14.64 3.09 12.47
C GLY A 167 -15.25 2.07 13.43
N PHE A 168 -15.80 0.99 12.89
CA PHE A 168 -16.63 0.04 13.62
C PHE A 168 -15.96 -0.55 14.88
N LEU A 169 -14.74 -1.09 14.76
CA LEU A 169 -14.03 -1.73 15.88
C LEU A 169 -13.67 -0.74 17.00
N LYS A 170 -13.43 0.53 16.63
CA LYS A 170 -13.08 1.58 17.59
C LYS A 170 -14.29 2.02 18.41
N ASP A 171 -15.48 2.03 17.81
CA ASP A 171 -16.71 2.40 18.52
C ASP A 171 -17.23 1.25 19.41
N HIS A 172 -16.79 0.02 19.14
CA HIS A 172 -17.21 -1.20 19.85
C HIS A 172 -16.07 -1.83 20.69
N VAL A 173 -15.09 -1.03 21.14
CA VAL A 173 -13.90 -1.51 21.89
C VAL A 173 -14.28 -2.39 23.08
N ASN A 174 -15.32 -2.03 23.83
CA ASN A 174 -15.75 -2.81 25.00
C ASN A 174 -16.23 -4.23 24.64
N ALA A 175 -16.89 -4.38 23.48
CA ALA A 175 -17.34 -5.68 22.98
C ALA A 175 -16.15 -6.52 22.46
N VAL A 176 -15.10 -5.86 21.96
CA VAL A 176 -13.88 -6.51 21.45
C VAL A 176 -12.93 -6.93 22.59
N GLU A 177 -12.77 -6.09 23.62
CA GLU A 177 -11.89 -6.37 24.76
C GLU A 177 -12.41 -7.52 25.63
N GLN A 178 -13.73 -7.70 25.73
CA GLN A 178 -14.33 -8.84 26.41
C GLN A 178 -13.96 -10.19 25.79
N ASP A 179 -13.59 -10.22 24.50
CA ASP A 179 -13.19 -11.43 23.79
C ASP A 179 -11.67 -11.72 23.92
N GLY A 180 -10.93 -10.92 24.70
CA GLY A 180 -9.49 -11.12 24.96
C GLY A 180 -8.58 -10.84 23.76
N ARG A 181 -9.08 -10.08 22.78
CA ARG A 181 -8.44 -9.83 21.49
C ARG A 181 -7.68 -8.51 21.42
N VAL A 182 -6.87 -8.32 20.37
CA VAL A 182 -5.99 -7.16 20.21
C VAL A 182 -6.77 -5.84 20.20
N TYR A 183 -6.21 -4.84 20.88
CA TYR A 183 -6.76 -3.49 21.01
C TYR A 183 -7.05 -2.84 19.64
N PRO A 184 -8.31 -2.43 19.36
CA PRO A 184 -8.70 -1.80 18.09
C PRO A 184 -7.86 -0.59 17.69
N GLY A 185 -7.33 0.17 18.66
CA GLY A 185 -6.48 1.32 18.38
C GLY A 185 -5.14 0.95 17.74
N ILE A 186 -4.57 -0.23 18.06
CA ILE A 186 -3.33 -0.71 17.42
C ILE A 186 -3.62 -1.03 15.95
N ALA A 187 -4.68 -1.79 15.70
CA ALA A 187 -5.11 -2.14 14.34
C ALA A 187 -5.39 -0.89 13.49
N CYS A 188 -6.05 0.12 14.07
CA CYS A 188 -6.30 1.40 13.39
C CYS A 188 -4.99 2.12 13.07
N SER A 189 -4.10 2.30 14.04
CA SER A 189 -2.81 2.99 13.82
C SER A 189 -1.97 2.31 12.74
N GLU A 190 -1.92 0.99 12.72
CA GLU A 190 -1.13 0.25 11.73
C GLU A 190 -1.71 0.32 10.33
N THR A 191 -3.03 0.12 10.18
CA THR A 191 -3.69 0.19 8.88
C THR A 191 -3.63 1.61 8.30
N THR A 192 -3.77 2.64 9.12
CA THR A 192 -3.51 4.03 8.71
C THR A 192 -2.05 4.23 8.29
N ALA A 193 -1.08 3.68 9.02
CA ALA A 193 0.33 3.75 8.65
C ALA A 193 0.61 3.09 7.29
N VAL A 194 0.01 1.92 7.01
CA VAL A 194 0.11 1.23 5.72
C VAL A 194 -0.36 2.14 4.57
N LYS A 195 -1.49 2.83 4.73
CA LYS A 195 -1.99 3.78 3.73
C LYS A 195 -1.00 4.92 3.46
N TRP A 196 -0.48 5.56 4.50
CA TRP A 196 0.49 6.65 4.33
C TRP A 196 1.81 6.20 3.71
N MET A 197 2.23 4.96 4.00
CA MET A 197 3.40 4.37 3.34
C MET A 197 3.21 4.24 1.84
N GLN A 198 2.00 3.95 1.33
CA GLN A 198 1.74 3.91 -0.12
C GLN A 198 1.98 5.27 -0.79
N ILE A 199 1.62 6.37 -0.13
CA ILE A 199 1.90 7.72 -0.65
C ILE A 199 3.41 7.97 -0.70
N LEU A 200 4.14 7.60 0.36
CA LEU A 200 5.59 7.72 0.40
C LEU A 200 6.28 6.90 -0.71
N LEU A 201 5.81 5.67 -0.95
CA LEU A 201 6.29 4.83 -2.05
C LEU A 201 6.05 5.47 -3.41
N ALA A 202 4.83 5.98 -3.65
CA ALA A 202 4.49 6.64 -4.90
C ALA A 202 5.38 7.87 -5.17
N VAL A 203 5.54 8.74 -4.18
CA VAL A 203 6.37 9.95 -4.31
C VAL A 203 7.83 9.59 -4.54
N ASN A 204 8.38 8.64 -3.77
CA ASN A 204 9.78 8.25 -3.91
C ASN A 204 10.06 7.55 -5.25
N ALA A 205 9.16 6.70 -5.71
CA ALA A 205 9.24 6.07 -7.03
C ALA A 205 9.16 7.11 -8.17
N LEU A 206 8.28 8.13 -8.04
CA LEU A 206 8.23 9.25 -8.99
C LEU A 206 9.56 10.01 -9.03
N VAL A 207 10.13 10.34 -7.87
CA VAL A 207 11.43 11.03 -7.80
C VAL A 207 12.51 10.20 -8.48
N LEU A 208 12.59 8.90 -8.18
CA LEU A 208 13.55 7.98 -8.80
C LEU A 208 13.43 7.97 -10.33
N GLY A 209 12.21 7.79 -10.83
CA GLY A 209 11.92 7.78 -12.28
C GLY A 209 12.27 9.11 -12.95
N VAL A 210 11.91 10.25 -12.34
CA VAL A 210 12.25 11.58 -12.86
C VAL A 210 13.76 11.80 -12.91
N MET A 211 14.50 11.36 -11.89
CA MET A 211 15.95 11.53 -11.88
C MET A 211 16.62 10.69 -12.98
N PHE A 212 16.24 9.44 -13.17
CA PHE A 212 16.75 8.62 -14.29
C PHE A 212 16.36 9.18 -15.66
N ALA A 213 15.12 9.64 -15.83
CA ALA A 213 14.67 10.29 -17.07
C ALA A 213 15.47 11.58 -17.35
N SER A 214 15.74 12.39 -16.31
CA SER A 214 16.53 13.62 -16.43
C SER A 214 17.98 13.33 -16.82
N GLN A 215 18.59 12.29 -16.24
CA GLN A 215 19.94 11.83 -16.58
C GLN A 215 20.01 11.39 -18.05
N ALA A 216 19.05 10.59 -18.50
CA ALA A 216 19.00 10.14 -19.89
C ALA A 216 18.83 11.31 -20.86
N ARG A 217 17.98 12.29 -20.53
CA ARG A 217 17.81 13.51 -21.34
C ARG A 217 19.11 14.29 -21.47
N GLN A 218 19.87 14.43 -20.38
CA GLN A 218 21.16 15.13 -20.41
C GLN A 218 22.21 14.35 -21.21
N ARG A 219 22.29 13.02 -21.06
CA ARG A 219 23.21 12.19 -21.84
C ARG A 219 22.89 12.17 -23.33
N MET A 220 21.61 12.12 -23.69
CA MET A 220 21.19 12.21 -25.10
C MET A 220 21.54 13.54 -25.76
N ARG A 221 21.57 14.64 -24.99
CA ARG A 221 22.04 15.95 -25.50
C ARG A 221 23.55 15.95 -25.77
N LEU A 222 24.33 15.26 -24.94
CA LEU A 222 25.79 15.18 -25.09
C LEU A 222 26.21 14.28 -26.25
N ILE A 223 25.48 13.20 -26.53
CA ILE A 223 25.81 12.25 -27.63
C ILE A 223 25.41 12.79 -29.01
N LYS A 224 24.54 13.80 -29.09
CA LYS A 224 24.14 14.45 -30.35
C LYS A 224 25.09 15.58 -30.80
N LEU A 225 26.05 15.96 -29.96
CA LEU A 225 27.17 16.86 -30.27
C LEU A 225 28.39 16.03 -30.70
#